data_AF-A0AAW0UM32-F1
#
_entry.id   AF-A0AAW0UM32-F1
#
_cell.length_a   1.000
_cell.length_b   1.000
_cell.length_c   1.000
_cell.angle_alpha   90.00
_cell.angle_beta   90.00
_cell.angle_gamma   90.00
#
_symmetry.space_group_name_H-M   'P 1'
#
loop_
_entity.id
_entity.type
_entity.pdbx_description
1 polymer ?
#
loop_
_entity_poly.entity_id
_entity_poly.type
_entity_poly.pdbx_seq_one_letter_code
_entity_poly.pdbx_strand_id
1 'polypeptide(L)'
;MSEPCPPRGNSESVAAAIIRCVNFSAIKHRKQRRKDPQQTPYINHPIGVAYLLVEAGVEDVDVLQAALLHDTVEDTDTSPQELQDVFGPRVAGLVAEVTDDKSLPFKRTKAPSDCACCKCLP
;
A
#
# COMPACT_ATOMS: atom_id res chain seq x y z
N MET A 1 -30.07 -19.81 -35.43
CA MET A 1 -29.40 -20.20 -34.17
C MET A 1 -28.23 -19.26 -34.01
N SER A 2 -28.48 -18.12 -33.38
CA SER A 2 -27.49 -17.05 -33.23
C SER A 2 -26.70 -17.34 -31.95
N GLU A 3 -25.44 -17.71 -32.09
CA GLU A 3 -24.59 -17.97 -30.93
C GLU A 3 -24.43 -16.70 -30.08
N PRO A 4 -24.51 -16.81 -28.74
CA PRO A 4 -24.33 -15.67 -27.86
C PRO A 4 -22.90 -15.15 -27.92
N CYS A 5 -22.76 -13.83 -27.99
CA CYS A 5 -21.50 -13.12 -27.94
C CYS A 5 -20.71 -13.48 -26.66
N PRO A 6 -19.40 -13.77 -26.74
CA PRO A 6 -18.59 -14.06 -25.56
C PRO A 6 -18.58 -12.85 -24.61
N PRO A 7 -18.54 -13.08 -23.28
CA PRO A 7 -18.47 -11.99 -22.31
C PRO A 7 -17.19 -11.19 -22.55
N ARG A 8 -17.34 -9.88 -22.83
CA ARG A 8 -16.20 -8.96 -22.91
C ARG A 8 -15.58 -8.90 -21.52
N GLY A 9 -14.39 -9.48 -21.36
CA GLY A 9 -13.59 -9.29 -20.16
C GLY A 9 -13.35 -7.81 -19.94
N ASN A 10 -13.81 -7.29 -18.81
CA ASN A 10 -13.70 -5.88 -18.47
C ASN A 10 -12.23 -5.62 -18.09
N SER A 11 -11.36 -5.31 -19.05
CA SER A 11 -10.07 -4.70 -18.72
C SER A 11 -10.35 -3.30 -18.20
N GLU A 12 -10.43 -3.16 -16.89
CA GLU A 12 -10.43 -1.85 -16.25
C GLU A 12 -9.17 -1.08 -16.67
N SER A 13 -9.31 0.23 -16.92
CA SER A 13 -8.14 1.06 -17.21
C SER A 13 -7.28 1.20 -15.96
N VAL A 14 -5.96 1.22 -16.14
CA VAL A 14 -4.99 1.45 -15.04
C VAL A 14 -5.35 2.70 -14.23
N ALA A 15 -5.74 3.78 -14.92
CA ALA A 15 -6.18 5.00 -14.26
C ALA A 15 -7.40 4.78 -13.35
N ALA A 16 -8.41 4.02 -13.80
CA ALA A 16 -9.57 3.71 -12.97
C ALA A 16 -9.17 2.87 -11.75
N ALA A 17 -8.32 1.86 -11.94
CA ALA A 17 -7.85 0.99 -10.87
C ALA A 17 -7.11 1.78 -9.76
N ILE A 18 -6.24 2.70 -10.16
CA ILE A 18 -5.50 3.58 -9.25
C ILE A 18 -6.41 4.59 -8.57
N ILE A 19 -7.30 5.27 -9.32
CA ILE A 19 -8.23 6.26 -8.74
C ILE A 19 -9.14 5.61 -7.70
N ARG A 20 -9.62 4.38 -7.95
CA ARG A 20 -10.44 3.64 -6.97
C ARG A 20 -9.64 3.34 -5.69
N CYS A 21 -8.38 2.91 -5.81
CA CYS A 21 -7.49 2.69 -4.66
C CYS A 21 -7.27 3.96 -3.85
N VAL A 22 -6.93 5.07 -4.52
CA VAL A 22 -6.71 6.37 -3.85
C VAL A 22 -7.97 6.81 -3.12
N ASN A 23 -9.14 6.70 -3.76
CA ASN A 23 -10.41 7.06 -3.12
C ASN A 23 -10.73 6.18 -1.90
N PHE A 24 -10.52 4.87 -2.00
CA PHE A 24 -10.73 3.94 -0.89
C PHE A 24 -9.81 4.28 0.29
N SER A 25 -8.51 4.43 0.03
CA SER A 25 -7.50 4.81 1.02
C SER A 25 -7.85 6.15 1.68
N ALA A 26 -8.28 7.16 0.90
CA ALA A 26 -8.69 8.46 1.42
C ALA A 26 -9.91 8.36 2.35
N ILE A 27 -10.90 7.53 2.02
CA ILE A 27 -12.10 7.33 2.85
C ILE A 27 -11.75 6.64 4.17
N LYS A 28 -10.91 5.61 4.12
CA LYS A 28 -10.48 4.86 5.31
C LYS A 28 -9.63 5.72 6.24
N HIS A 29 -8.66 6.46 5.69
CA HIS A 29 -7.79 7.36 6.46
C HIS A 29 -8.36 8.77 6.71
N ARG A 30 -9.65 9.04 6.41
CA ARG A 30 -10.24 10.40 6.45
C ARG A 30 -10.06 11.13 7.79
N LYS A 31 -10.07 10.38 8.90
CA LYS A 31 -9.90 10.91 10.26
C LYS A 31 -8.46 10.87 10.77
N GLN A 32 -7.56 10.19 10.06
CA GLN A 32 -6.18 10.01 10.48
C GLN A 32 -5.33 11.21 10.06
N ARG A 33 -4.34 11.53 10.89
CA ARG A 33 -3.35 12.59 10.66
C ARG A 33 -1.97 12.04 10.95
N ARG A 34 -0.96 12.58 10.26
CA ARG A 34 0.44 12.30 10.56
C ARG A 34 0.86 12.97 11.87
N LYS A 35 1.93 12.45 12.49
CA LYS A 35 2.48 12.93 13.77
C LYS A 35 3.41 14.14 13.63
N ASP A 36 3.31 14.85 12.50
CA ASP A 36 4.06 16.08 12.24
C ASP A 36 3.36 17.29 12.88
N PRO A 37 4.06 18.42 13.12
CA PRO A 37 3.48 19.60 13.75
C PRO A 37 2.26 20.16 13.03
N GLN A 38 2.17 19.97 11.71
CA GLN A 38 1.08 20.48 10.87
C GLN A 38 -0.13 19.54 10.82
N GLN A 39 -0.03 18.36 11.45
CA GLN A 39 -1.04 17.30 11.38
C GLN A 39 -1.50 17.06 9.94
N THR A 40 -0.55 16.75 9.07
CA THR A 40 -0.83 16.58 7.65
C THR A 40 -1.81 15.40 7.45
N PRO A 41 -2.80 15.47 6.53
CA PRO A 41 -3.69 14.36 6.24
C PRO A 41 -2.93 13.06 5.93
N TYR A 42 -3.34 11.95 6.54
CA TYR A 42 -2.58 10.70 6.46
C TYR A 42 -2.50 10.14 5.04
N ILE A 43 -3.51 10.38 4.20
CA ILE A 43 -3.54 9.97 2.79
C ILE A 43 -2.31 10.40 1.98
N ASN A 44 -1.63 11.47 2.39
CA ASN A 44 -0.40 11.93 1.74
C ASN A 44 0.75 10.92 1.89
N HIS A 45 0.74 10.08 2.93
CA HIS A 45 1.75 9.04 3.15
C HIS A 45 1.62 7.91 2.12
N PRO A 46 0.48 7.20 1.99
CA PRO A 46 0.34 6.15 0.97
C PRO A 46 0.55 6.68 -0.47
N ILE A 47 0.09 7.90 -0.78
CA ILE A 47 0.34 8.53 -2.08
C ILE A 47 1.84 8.77 -2.30
N GLY A 48 2.56 9.26 -1.28
CA GLY A 48 4.00 9.48 -1.35
C GLY A 48 4.79 8.19 -1.58
N VAL A 49 4.39 7.09 -0.93
CA VAL A 49 5.00 5.76 -1.14
C VAL A 49 4.78 5.29 -2.57
N ALA A 50 3.55 5.36 -3.08
CA ALA A 50 3.25 4.98 -4.47
C ALA A 50 4.01 5.85 -5.49
N TYR A 51 4.13 7.16 -5.24
CA TYR A 51 4.93 8.07 -6.05
C TYR A 51 6.40 7.63 -6.11
N LEU A 52 7.02 7.30 -4.98
CA LEU A 52 8.42 6.85 -4.93
C LEU A 52 8.64 5.53 -5.70
N LEU A 53 7.66 4.62 -5.70
CA LEU A 53 7.74 3.39 -6.47
C LEU A 53 7.71 3.66 -7.98
N VAL A 54 6.83 4.56 -8.42
CA VAL A 54 6.79 4.99 -9.82
C VAL A 54 8.10 5.64 -10.24
N GLU A 55 8.66 6.52 -9.40
CA GLU A 55 9.97 7.15 -9.65
C GLU A 55 11.12 6.12 -9.69
N ALA A 56 10.98 5.00 -8.99
CA ALA A 56 11.91 3.88 -9.03
C ALA A 56 11.70 2.96 -10.25
N GLY A 57 10.74 3.25 -11.13
CA GLY A 57 10.45 2.49 -12.35
C GLY A 57 9.50 1.31 -12.15
N VAL A 58 8.72 1.28 -11.07
CA VAL A 58 7.69 0.24 -10.85
C VAL A 58 6.45 0.56 -11.69
N GLU A 59 6.13 -0.35 -12.62
CA GLU A 59 4.96 -0.24 -13.50
C GLU A 59 3.83 -1.24 -13.16
N ASP A 60 4.08 -2.17 -12.23
CA ASP A 60 3.10 -3.19 -11.83
C ASP A 60 1.95 -2.54 -11.05
N VAL A 61 0.76 -2.57 -11.64
CA VAL A 61 -0.44 -1.93 -11.10
C VAL A 61 -0.80 -2.49 -9.73
N ASP A 62 -0.71 -3.79 -9.50
CA ASP A 62 -1.12 -4.38 -8.22
C ASP A 62 -0.14 -4.01 -7.10
N VAL A 63 1.15 -3.83 -7.44
CA VAL A 63 2.17 -3.33 -6.50
C VAL A 63 1.88 -1.87 -6.13
N LEU A 64 1.52 -1.04 -7.11
CA LEU A 64 1.13 0.35 -6.85
C LEU A 64 -0.16 0.44 -6.04
N GLN A 65 -1.14 -0.44 -6.29
CA GLN A 65 -2.36 -0.56 -5.48
C GLN A 65 -2.04 -1.00 -4.06
N ALA A 66 -1.18 -2.01 -3.87
CA ALA A 66 -0.74 -2.44 -2.55
C ALA A 66 -0.05 -1.31 -1.78
N ALA A 67 0.79 -0.51 -2.43
CA ALA A 67 1.43 0.66 -1.82
C ALA A 67 0.41 1.73 -1.37
N LEU A 68 -0.67 1.94 -2.12
CA LEU A 68 -1.74 2.87 -1.73
C LEU A 68 -2.60 2.36 -0.56
N LEU A 69 -2.61 1.04 -0.35
CA LEU A 69 -3.48 0.35 0.61
C LEU A 69 -2.74 -0.23 1.83
N HIS A 70 -1.40 -0.22 1.86
CA HIS A 70 -0.61 -0.96 2.86
C HIS A 70 -1.02 -0.70 4.31
N ASP A 71 -1.27 0.56 4.67
CA ASP A 71 -1.67 0.94 6.03
C ASP A 71 -3.18 0.78 6.31
N THR A 72 -4.00 0.43 5.32
CA THR A 72 -5.46 0.36 5.52
C THR A 72 -5.86 -0.77 6.45
N VAL A 73 -5.23 -1.94 6.35
CA VAL A 73 -5.50 -3.08 7.25
C VAL A 73 -4.95 -2.80 8.66
N GLU A 74 -3.81 -2.12 8.73
CA GLU A 74 -3.11 -1.89 9.99
C GLU A 74 -3.77 -0.78 10.83
N ASP A 75 -4.14 0.34 10.21
CA ASP A 75 -4.51 1.58 10.90
C ASP A 75 -5.99 1.96 10.77
N THR A 76 -6.79 1.15 10.10
CA THR A 76 -8.22 1.41 9.89
C THR A 76 -9.08 0.17 10.11
N ASP A 77 -10.40 0.32 10.06
CA ASP A 77 -11.36 -0.80 10.23
C ASP A 77 -11.47 -1.70 8.97
N THR A 78 -10.41 -1.79 8.16
CA THR A 78 -10.41 -2.56 6.90
C THR A 78 -9.99 -4.00 7.16
N SER A 79 -10.77 -4.96 6.66
CA SER A 79 -10.40 -6.38 6.77
C SER A 79 -9.65 -6.86 5.52
N PRO A 80 -8.77 -7.88 5.65
CA PRO A 80 -8.14 -8.50 4.48
C PRO A 80 -9.16 -9.07 3.48
N GLN A 81 -10.28 -9.61 3.96
CA GLN A 81 -11.39 -10.06 3.12
C GLN A 81 -12.01 -8.92 2.32
N GLU A 82 -12.22 -7.74 2.92
CA GLU A 82 -12.72 -6.57 2.20
C GLU A 82 -11.78 -6.18 1.06
N LEU A 83 -10.47 -6.21 1.28
CA LEU A 83 -9.50 -5.94 0.20
C LEU A 83 -9.54 -7.01 -0.90
N GLN A 84 -9.68 -8.28 -0.53
CA GLN A 84 -9.78 -9.38 -1.48
C GLN A 84 -11.03 -9.26 -2.37
N ASP A 85 -12.17 -8.90 -1.77
CA ASP A 85 -13.43 -8.76 -2.50
C ASP A 85 -13.43 -7.54 -3.43
N VAL A 86 -12.77 -6.45 -3.04
CA VAL A 86 -12.79 -5.18 -3.79
C VAL A 86 -11.66 -5.09 -4.83
N PHE A 87 -10.46 -5.55 -4.49
CA PHE A 87 -9.24 -5.39 -5.31
C PHE A 87 -8.66 -6.72 -5.82
N GLY A 88 -9.19 -7.85 -5.36
CA GLY A 88 -8.77 -9.17 -5.79
C GLY A 88 -7.66 -9.77 -4.90
N PRO A 89 -7.41 -11.08 -5.08
CA PRO A 89 -6.53 -11.85 -4.20
C PRO A 89 -5.05 -11.44 -4.29
N ARG A 90 -4.58 -10.94 -5.45
CA ARG A 90 -3.18 -10.54 -5.62
C ARG A 90 -2.86 -9.29 -4.79
N VAL A 91 -3.67 -8.23 -4.92
CA VAL A 91 -3.50 -7.00 -4.14
C VAL A 91 -3.64 -7.28 -2.65
N ALA A 92 -4.66 -8.04 -2.24
CA ALA A 92 -4.85 -8.41 -0.84
C ALA A 92 -3.67 -9.20 -0.26
N GLY A 93 -3.09 -10.12 -1.04
CA GLY A 93 -1.88 -10.85 -0.65
C GLY A 93 -0.68 -9.94 -0.45
N LEU A 94 -0.42 -9.03 -1.40
CA LEU A 94 0.67 -8.06 -1.30
C LEU A 94 0.51 -7.14 -0.07
N VAL A 95 -0.71 -6.66 0.20
CA VAL A 95 -0.99 -5.84 1.40
C VAL A 95 -0.76 -6.65 2.67
N ALA A 96 -1.19 -7.91 2.71
CA ALA A 96 -0.99 -8.77 3.87
C ALA A 96 0.50 -9.03 4.18
N GLU A 97 1.36 -9.12 3.15
CA GLU A 97 2.81 -9.30 3.33
C GLU A 97 3.50 -8.07 3.96
N VAL A 98 2.94 -6.87 3.78
CA VAL A 98 3.51 -5.61 4.28
C VAL A 98 2.77 -5.04 5.48
N THR A 99 1.74 -5.73 5.98
CA THR A 99 0.99 -5.33 7.18
C THR A 99 1.70 -5.84 8.43
N ASP A 100 2.02 -4.96 9.38
CA ASP A 100 2.64 -5.36 10.64
C ASP A 100 1.63 -6.03 11.59
N ASP A 101 2.03 -7.15 12.21
CA ASP A 101 1.26 -7.78 13.28
C ASP A 101 1.45 -7.01 14.59
N LYS A 102 0.49 -6.14 14.93
CA LYS A 102 0.47 -5.34 16.17
C LYS A 102 0.39 -6.16 17.46
N SER A 103 0.16 -7.47 17.40
CA SER A 103 0.18 -8.35 18.58
C SER A 103 1.61 -8.70 19.03
N LEU A 104 2.60 -8.51 18.15
CA LEU A 104 4.00 -8.72 18.46
C LEU A 104 4.60 -7.47 19.10
N PRO A 105 5.48 -7.60 20.11
CA PRO A 105 6.19 -6.45 20.66
C PRO A 105 6.99 -5.77 19.56
N PHE A 106 6.86 -4.44 19.43
CA PHE A 106 7.58 -3.63 18.45
C PHE A 106 9.08 -3.93 18.49
N LYS A 107 9.56 -4.77 17.57
CA LYS A 107 10.98 -5.02 17.40
C LYS A 107 11.54 -3.86 16.60
N ARG A 108 12.24 -2.94 17.27
CA ARG A 108 13.17 -2.02 16.59
C ARG A 108 14.18 -2.87 15.81
N THR A 109 13.96 -3.11 14.52
CA THR A 109 15.05 -3.43 13.60
C THR A 109 15.79 -2.15 13.27
N LYS A 110 16.38 -1.50 14.29
CA LYS A 110 17.62 -0.78 14.02
C LYS A 110 18.65 -1.88 13.86
N ALA A 111 19.11 -2.14 12.64
CA ALA A 111 20.45 -2.63 12.50
C ALA A 111 21.34 -1.68 13.31
N PRO A 112 22.18 -2.15 14.25
CA PRO A 112 23.27 -1.30 14.70
C PRO A 112 24.07 -1.01 13.44
N SER A 113 24.08 0.25 13.02
CA SER A 113 25.13 0.76 12.16
C SER A 113 26.42 0.78 12.99
N ASP A 114 26.92 -0.40 13.33
CA ASP A 114 28.31 -0.61 13.70
C ASP A 114 29.09 -0.57 12.40
N CYS A 115 29.20 0.65 11.87
CA CYS A 115 30.20 1.00 10.89
C CYS A 115 31.56 0.79 11.55
N ALA A 116 32.13 -0.40 11.37
CA ALA A 116 33.50 -0.74 11.72
C ALA A 116 34.54 -0.02 10.83
N CYS A 117 34.21 1.13 10.24
CA CYS A 117 35.11 1.89 9.36
C CYS A 117 35.84 3.05 10.07
N CYS A 118 35.55 3.33 11.35
CA CYS A 118 36.26 4.34 12.13
C CYS A 118 36.94 3.73 13.35
N LYS A 119 38.05 3.00 13.13
CA LYS A 119 39.18 2.80 14.05
C LYS A 119 40.16 1.79 13.45
N CYS A 120 41.08 2.26 12.63
CA CYS A 120 42.42 1.70 12.49
C CYS A 120 43.34 2.77 11.87
N LEU A 121 44.06 3.46 12.76
CA LEU A 121 45.32 4.18 12.52
C LEU A 121 46.40 3.22 11.93
N PRO A 122 47.51 3.73 11.38
CA PRO A 122 48.61 4.29 12.19
C PRO A 122 48.65 5.82 12.26
#